data_AF-A0A525JC90-F1
#
_entry.id   AF-A0A525JC90-F1
#
_cell.length_a   1.000
_cell.length_b   1.000
_cell.length_c   1.000
_cell.angle_alpha   90.00
_cell.angle_beta   90.00
_cell.angle_gamma   90.00
#
_symmetry.space_group_name_H-M   'P 1'
#
loop_
_entity.id
_entity.type
_entity.pdbx_description
1 polymer ?
#
loop_
_entity_poly.entity_id
_entity_poly.type
_entity_poly.pdbx_seq_one_letter_code
_entity_poly.pdbx_strand_id
1 'polypeptide(L)'
;MKAPAIGLTAALSFTLLSLALPASALAGPSCVDRQGEMIRCGTPRAMPVGWSLPPAEARARLAARSDGLDARQLIGLLCVLGGLFTLFALLPDFDGAWDRQEDDAKDERKQGRRG
;
A
#
# COMPACT_ATOMS: atom_id res chain seq x y z
N MET A 1 -5.06 -43.50 3.64
CA MET A 1 -5.85 -42.31 4.04
C MET A 1 -5.38 -41.13 3.21
N LYS A 2 -6.23 -40.55 2.36
CA LYS A 2 -5.84 -39.57 1.32
C LYS A 2 -6.61 -38.27 1.60
N ALA A 3 -5.91 -37.24 2.05
CA ALA A 3 -6.50 -35.95 2.40
C ALA A 3 -6.84 -35.14 1.14
N PRO A 4 -8.02 -34.50 1.04
CA PRO A 4 -8.39 -33.69 -0.11
C PRO A 4 -7.74 -32.30 -0.06
N ALA A 5 -6.82 -32.06 -1.01
CA ALA A 5 -6.13 -30.79 -1.25
C ALA A 5 -6.99 -29.76 -2.02
N ILE A 6 -8.29 -29.66 -1.72
CA ILE A 6 -9.26 -28.90 -2.54
C ILE A 6 -9.60 -27.52 -1.94
N GLY A 7 -9.18 -27.24 -0.71
CA GLY A 7 -9.52 -25.98 -0.02
C GLY A 7 -8.68 -24.75 -0.42
N LEU A 8 -7.46 -24.96 -0.94
CA LEU A 8 -6.48 -23.86 -1.07
C LEU A 8 -6.70 -23.00 -2.32
N THR A 9 -7.21 -23.59 -3.41
CA THR A 9 -7.45 -22.90 -4.69
C THR A 9 -8.70 -22.02 -4.66
N ALA A 10 -9.74 -22.41 -3.92
CA ALA A 10 -10.97 -21.63 -3.77
C ALA A 10 -10.77 -20.37 -2.93
N ALA A 11 -9.93 -20.44 -1.88
CA ALA A 11 -9.62 -19.27 -1.05
C ALA A 11 -8.82 -18.20 -1.80
N LEU A 12 -7.90 -18.63 -2.66
CA LEU A 12 -6.99 -17.77 -3.43
C LEU A 12 -7.72 -17.03 -4.57
N SER A 13 -8.73 -17.67 -5.15
CA SER A 13 -9.56 -17.05 -6.19
C SER A 13 -10.54 -16.01 -5.63
N PHE A 14 -11.03 -16.19 -4.40
CA PHE A 14 -11.93 -15.22 -3.75
C PHE A 14 -11.22 -13.93 -3.30
N THR A 15 -9.94 -14.05 -2.92
CA THR A 15 -9.09 -12.89 -2.55
C THR A 15 -8.74 -12.04 -3.78
N LEU A 16 -8.42 -12.67 -4.90
CA LEU A 16 -8.16 -11.98 -6.17
C LEU A 16 -9.39 -11.24 -6.71
N LEU A 17 -10.60 -11.82 -6.57
CA LEU A 17 -11.83 -11.17 -7.02
C LEU A 17 -12.18 -9.93 -6.20
N SER A 18 -11.81 -9.91 -4.91
CA SER A 18 -12.05 -8.79 -4.00
C SER A 18 -11.10 -7.61 -4.25
N LEU A 19 -9.89 -7.85 -4.78
CA LEU A 19 -8.94 -6.81 -5.17
C LEU A 19 -9.32 -6.10 -6.48
N ALA A 20 -10.24 -6.67 -7.26
CA ALA A 20 -10.55 -6.23 -8.63
C ALA A 20 -11.75 -5.27 -8.74
N LEU A 21 -12.41 -4.89 -7.64
CA LEU A 21 -13.46 -3.86 -7.68
C LEU A 21 -12.87 -2.49 -7.34
N PRO A 22 -12.52 -1.64 -8.33
CA PRO A 22 -12.40 -0.23 -8.04
C PRO A 22 -13.81 0.25 -7.67
N ALA A 23 -13.95 0.75 -6.45
CA ALA A 23 -15.11 1.56 -6.08
C ALA A 23 -15.03 2.85 -6.90
N SER A 24 -15.52 2.78 -8.14
CA SER A 24 -15.63 3.91 -9.07
C SER A 24 -16.67 4.89 -8.54
N ALA A 25 -16.31 5.65 -7.51
CA ALA A 25 -17.08 6.74 -6.97
C ALA A 25 -17.10 7.88 -8.01
N LEU A 26 -18.14 7.91 -8.86
CA LEU A 26 -18.52 8.95 -9.82
C LEU A 26 -17.67 10.23 -9.72
N ALA A 27 -16.80 10.53 -10.67
CA ALA A 27 -15.83 11.63 -10.57
C ALA A 27 -16.45 13.05 -10.72
N GLY A 28 -17.40 13.43 -9.87
CA GLY A 28 -17.82 14.84 -9.72
C GLY A 28 -16.88 15.59 -8.75
N PRO A 29 -16.73 16.93 -8.86
CA PRO A 29 -15.95 17.70 -7.90
C PRO A 29 -16.49 17.48 -6.48
N SER A 30 -15.59 17.22 -5.54
CA SER A 30 -15.90 17.14 -4.11
C SER A 30 -15.85 18.55 -3.50
N CYS A 31 -16.86 18.85 -2.70
CA CYS A 31 -16.97 20.03 -1.86
C CYS A 31 -16.92 19.58 -0.39
N VAL A 32 -16.81 20.54 0.51
CA VAL A 32 -16.81 20.28 1.95
C VAL A 32 -18.14 20.78 2.53
N ASP A 33 -18.72 20.04 3.47
CA ASP A 33 -19.91 20.49 4.20
C ASP A 33 -19.52 21.32 5.44
N ARG A 34 -20.51 21.82 6.19
CA ARG A 34 -20.24 22.53 7.46
C ARG A 34 -19.59 21.63 8.53
N GLN A 35 -19.80 20.32 8.43
CA GLN A 35 -19.18 19.30 9.26
C GLN A 35 -17.77 18.90 8.81
N GLY A 36 -17.23 19.53 7.75
CA GLY A 36 -15.90 19.20 7.24
C GLY A 36 -15.86 17.88 6.45
N GLU A 37 -17.02 17.28 6.16
CA GLU A 37 -17.11 16.05 5.39
C GLU A 37 -17.07 16.32 3.90
N MET A 38 -16.44 15.41 3.16
CA MET A 38 -16.43 15.48 1.71
C MET A 38 -17.80 15.08 1.15
N ILE A 39 -18.46 16.03 0.49
CA ILE A 39 -19.75 15.84 -0.16
C ILE A 39 -19.65 16.21 -1.64
N ARG A 40 -20.65 15.84 -2.45
CA ARG A 40 -20.69 16.25 -3.86
C ARG A 40 -21.03 17.74 -3.97
N CYS A 41 -20.29 18.47 -4.79
CA CYS A 41 -20.66 19.85 -5.09
C CYS A 41 -22.07 19.91 -5.67
N GLY A 42 -22.89 20.85 -5.18
CA GLY A 42 -24.30 20.99 -5.56
C GLY A 42 -25.30 20.28 -4.64
N THR A 43 -24.86 19.51 -3.65
CA THR A 43 -25.75 19.02 -2.60
C THR A 43 -26.14 20.16 -1.64
N PRO A 44 -27.35 20.13 -1.05
CA PRO A 44 -27.71 21.06 0.01
C PRO A 44 -26.72 20.88 1.17
N ARG A 45 -26.19 22.00 1.67
CA ARG A 45 -25.08 22.12 2.65
C ARG A 45 -23.65 22.07 2.08
N ALA A 46 -23.45 21.97 0.76
CA ALA A 46 -22.15 22.21 0.15
C ALA A 46 -21.68 23.64 0.42
N MET A 47 -20.51 23.77 1.03
CA MET A 47 -19.87 25.08 1.22
C MET A 47 -19.09 25.46 -0.04
N PRO A 48 -18.99 26.77 -0.35
CA PRO A 48 -18.28 27.25 -1.53
C PRO A 48 -16.78 26.96 -1.44
N VAL A 49 -16.14 26.92 -2.61
CA VAL A 49 -14.68 26.77 -2.72
C VAL A 49 -13.97 27.89 -1.94
N GLY A 50 -13.01 27.53 -1.10
CA GLY A 50 -12.29 28.47 -0.23
C GLY A 50 -12.94 28.70 1.14
N TRP A 51 -14.13 28.14 1.40
CA TRP A 51 -14.67 28.11 2.75
C TRP A 51 -13.86 27.16 3.63
N SER A 52 -13.49 27.62 4.82
CA SER A 52 -12.78 26.83 5.82
C SER A 52 -13.47 26.97 7.18
N LEU A 53 -13.40 25.92 7.99
CA LEU A 53 -13.85 26.01 9.38
C LEU A 53 -13.06 27.09 10.14
N PRO A 54 -13.68 27.80 11.09
CA PRO A 54 -12.96 28.62 12.05
C PRO A 54 -11.87 27.80 12.76
N PRO A 55 -10.68 28.36 13.00
CA PRO A 55 -9.54 27.61 13.54
C PRO A 55 -9.83 27.00 14.92
N ALA A 56 -10.69 27.63 15.73
CA ALA A 56 -11.12 27.10 17.02
C ALA A 56 -11.95 25.82 16.88
N GLU A 57 -12.89 25.79 15.94
CA GLU A 57 -13.74 24.61 15.67
C GLU A 57 -12.93 23.48 15.02
N ALA A 58 -11.99 23.81 14.13
CA ALA A 58 -11.10 22.84 13.52
C ALA A 58 -10.23 22.11 14.57
N ARG A 59 -9.68 22.86 15.53
CA ARG A 59 -8.91 22.30 16.65
C ARG A 59 -9.78 21.46 17.57
N ALA A 60 -10.99 21.93 17.89
CA ALA A 60 -11.92 21.17 18.71
C ALA A 60 -12.30 19.83 18.07
N ARG A 61 -12.45 19.77 16.74
CA ARG A 61 -12.68 18.51 16.02
C ARG A 61 -11.48 17.58 16.03
N LEU A 62 -10.27 18.09 15.80
CA LEU A 62 -9.06 17.26 15.87
C LEU A 62 -8.88 16.68 17.27
N ALA A 63 -9.20 17.45 18.32
CA ALA A 63 -9.19 16.97 19.70
C ALA A 63 -10.32 15.97 20.01
N ALA A 64 -11.51 16.16 19.41
CA ALA A 64 -12.66 15.27 19.58
C ALA A 64 -12.54 13.96 18.77
N ARG A 65 -11.72 13.96 17.71
CA ARG A 65 -11.45 12.78 16.89
C ARG A 65 -10.40 11.91 17.55
N SER A 66 -10.77 11.30 18.67
CA SER A 66 -10.06 10.15 19.23
C SER A 66 -10.53 8.88 18.53
N ASP A 67 -10.33 8.81 17.21
CA ASP A 67 -10.44 7.53 16.50
C ASP A 67 -9.20 6.72 16.88
N GLY A 68 -9.25 6.08 18.04
CA GLY A 68 -8.21 5.16 18.50
C GLY A 68 -8.02 4.05 17.46
N LEU A 69 -6.78 3.57 17.30
CA LEU A 69 -6.52 2.46 16.40
C LEU A 69 -7.38 1.26 16.81
N ASP A 70 -8.28 0.85 15.91
CA ASP A 70 -9.07 -0.35 16.11
C ASP A 70 -8.16 -1.57 16.10
N ALA A 71 -8.48 -2.60 16.89
CA ALA A 71 -7.67 -3.82 16.98
C ALA A 71 -7.49 -4.48 15.61
N ARG A 72 -8.52 -4.40 14.74
CA ARG A 72 -8.44 -4.90 13.37
C ARG A 72 -7.45 -4.12 12.51
N GLN A 73 -7.39 -2.81 12.68
CA GLN A 73 -6.42 -1.96 11.98
C GLN A 73 -5.00 -2.28 12.45
N LEU A 74 -4.81 -2.55 13.74
CA LEU A 74 -3.51 -2.89 14.31
C LEU A 74 -3.00 -4.25 13.81
N ILE A 75 -3.89 -5.25 13.74
CA ILE A 75 -3.57 -6.56 13.13
C ILE A 75 -3.28 -6.40 11.64
N GLY A 76 -4.11 -5.63 10.91
CA GLY A 76 -3.90 -5.36 9.49
C GLY A 76 -2.55 -4.71 9.22
N LEU A 77 -2.16 -3.72 10.04
CA LEU A 77 -0.87 -3.07 9.97
C LEU A 77 0.28 -4.07 10.20
N LEU A 78 0.16 -4.94 11.21
CA LEU A 78 1.17 -5.95 11.51
C LEU A 78 1.33 -6.95 10.35
N CYS A 79 0.23 -7.37 9.73
CA CYS A 79 0.26 -8.25 8.57
C CYS A 79 0.95 -7.60 7.36
N VAL A 80 0.66 -6.33 7.08
CA VAL A 80 1.30 -5.60 5.97
C VAL A 80 2.80 -5.44 6.22
N LEU A 81 3.20 -5.03 7.43
CA LEU A 81 4.62 -4.94 7.78
C LEU A 81 5.30 -6.31 7.68
N GLY A 82 4.72 -7.35 8.28
CA GLY A 82 5.28 -8.70 8.24
C GLY A 82 5.44 -9.23 6.81
N GLY A 83 4.43 -9.02 5.96
CA GLY A 83 4.49 -9.37 4.53
C GLY A 83 5.58 -8.59 3.79
N LEU A 84 5.73 -7.30 4.05
CA LEU A 84 6.77 -6.47 3.47
C LEU A 84 8.17 -6.95 3.89
N PHE A 85 8.39 -7.25 5.17
CA PHE A 85 9.65 -7.80 5.66
C PHE A 85 9.96 -9.18 5.08
N THR A 86 8.93 -10.03 4.94
CA THR A 86 9.07 -11.33 4.30
C THR A 86 9.47 -11.18 2.84
N LEU A 87 8.87 -10.20 2.14
CA LEU A 87 9.24 -9.88 0.77
C LEU A 87 10.70 -9.45 0.69
N PHE A 88 11.14 -8.52 1.55
CA PHE A 88 12.54 -8.10 1.64
C PHE A 88 13.50 -9.25 1.95
N ALA A 89 13.13 -10.17 2.83
CA ALA A 89 13.92 -11.36 3.13
C ALA A 89 13.99 -12.36 1.97
N LEU A 90 13.02 -12.30 1.04
CA LEU A 90 12.98 -13.14 -0.15
C LEU A 90 13.70 -12.51 -1.34
N LEU A 91 14.01 -11.21 -1.29
CA LEU A 91 14.91 -10.64 -2.29
C LEU A 91 16.26 -11.33 -2.13
N PRO A 92 16.82 -11.91 -3.21
CA PRO A 92 18.14 -12.50 -3.14
C PRO A 92 19.12 -11.43 -2.67
N ASP A 93 20.06 -11.82 -1.81
CA ASP A 93 21.18 -10.94 -1.49
C ASP A 93 21.82 -10.54 -2.82
N PHE A 94 21.67 -9.26 -3.20
CA PHE A 94 22.42 -8.65 -4.30
C PHE A 94 23.88 -8.46 -3.84
N ASP A 95 24.46 -9.51 -3.28
CA ASP A 95 25.80 -9.57 -2.75
C ASP A 95 26.76 -9.71 -3.94
N GLY A 96 27.06 -8.57 -4.57
CA GLY A 96 28.27 -8.35 -5.35
C GLY A 96 28.52 -9.29 -6.55
N ALA A 97 27.54 -10.09 -7.00
CA ALA A 97 27.73 -11.02 -8.12
C ALA A 97 28.13 -10.31 -9.43
N TRP A 98 27.87 -9.00 -9.52
CA TRP A 98 28.33 -8.15 -10.62
C TRP A 98 29.82 -7.82 -10.56
N ASP A 99 30.42 -7.68 -9.37
CA ASP A 99 31.85 -7.37 -9.22
C ASP A 99 32.73 -8.57 -9.57
N ARG A 100 32.27 -9.79 -9.30
CA ARG A 100 33.04 -11.01 -9.58
C ARG A 100 33.19 -11.29 -11.09
N GLN A 101 32.27 -10.79 -11.92
CA GLN A 101 32.30 -11.01 -13.38
C GLN A 101 33.36 -10.17 -14.11
N GLU A 102 33.74 -9.01 -13.57
CA GLU A 102 34.77 -8.16 -14.19
C GLU A 102 36.19 -8.67 -13.96
N ASP A 103 36.43 -9.38 -12.85
CA ASP A 103 37.77 -9.84 -12.49
C ASP A 103 38.17 -11.08 -13.29
N ASP A 104 37.24 -12.01 -13.51
CA ASP A 104 37.47 -13.22 -14.32
C ASP A 104 37.79 -12.85 -15.79
N ALA A 105 37.11 -11.84 -16.36
CA ALA A 105 37.36 -11.38 -17.72
C ALA A 105 38.72 -10.67 -17.91
N LYS A 106 39.26 -10.08 -16.83
CA LYS A 106 40.57 -9.40 -16.87
C LYS A 106 41.72 -10.41 -16.83
N ASP A 107 41.54 -11.55 -16.18
CA ASP A 107 42.58 -12.57 -16.06
C ASP A 107 42.72 -13.42 -17.33
N GLU A 108 41.63 -13.74 -18.04
CA GLU A 108 41.69 -14.42 -19.34
C GLU A 108 42.42 -13.59 -20.42
N ARG A 109 42.19 -12.26 -20.45
CA ARG A 109 42.89 -11.35 -21.39
C ARG A 109 44.39 -11.25 -21.12
N LYS A 110 44.82 -11.39 -19.86
CA LYS A 110 46.25 -11.39 -19.51
C LYS A 110 46.92 -12.71 -19.89
N GLN A 111 46.19 -13.82 -19.80
CA GLN A 111 46.71 -15.15 -20.13
C GLN A 111 46.86 -15.36 -21.64
N GLY A 112 45.92 -14.88 -22.45
CA GLY A 112 46.00 -14.93 -23.92
C GLY A 112 47.07 -14.02 -24.56
N ARG A 113 47.74 -13.15 -23.79
CA ARG A 113 48.81 -12.25 -24.26
C ARG A 113 50.22 -12.76 -23.97
N ARG A 114 50.34 -13.92 -23.29
CA ARG A 114 51.62 -14.54 -22.89
C ARG A 114 51.89 -15.88 -23.57
N GLY A 115 51.02 -16.33 -24.48
CA GLY A 115 51.17 -17.55 -25.27
C GLY A 115 51.57 -17.26 -26.71
#